data_AF-A0A399RAS4-F1
#
_entry.id   AF-A0A399RAS4-F1
#
_cell.length_a   1.000
_cell.length_b   1.000
_cell.length_c   1.000
_cell.angle_alpha   90.00
_cell.angle_beta   90.00
_cell.angle_gamma   90.00
#
_symmetry.space_group_name_H-M   'P 1'
#
loop_
_entity.id
_entity.type
_entity.pdbx_description
1 polymer ?
#
loop_
_entity_poly.entity_id
_entity_poly.type
_entity_poly.pdbx_seq_one_letter_code
_entity_poly.pdbx_strand_id
1 'polypeptide(L)'
;MSSQPVKSVTPFDFRSDFEQQSTEPDKISLTVAELAGLLEDARRTTADMLRNEQVQQQADAMRASSEALKTALAQIVQLAELLETASFSDEIRDEALTRVRALAAELIDGQGNLFHP
;
A
#
# COMPACT_ATOMS: atom_id res chain seq x y z
N MET A 1 70.14 18.45 44.44
CA MET A 1 68.73 18.17 44.09
C MET A 1 67.93 19.43 44.34
N SER A 2 67.37 20.04 43.30
CA SER A 2 66.57 21.25 43.42
C SER A 2 65.52 21.25 42.30
N SER A 3 64.30 20.86 42.65
CA SER A 3 63.14 20.86 41.74
C SER A 3 62.15 21.88 42.28
N GLN A 4 61.87 22.92 41.49
CA GLN A 4 60.98 24.02 41.86
C GLN A 4 59.50 23.57 41.91
N PRO A 5 58.65 24.18 42.75
CA PRO A 5 57.26 23.78 42.90
C PRO A 5 56.39 24.26 41.74
N VAL A 6 55.55 23.36 41.22
CA VAL A 6 54.56 23.62 40.17
C VAL A 6 53.40 24.41 40.79
N LYS A 7 53.12 25.62 40.28
CA LYS A 7 51.93 26.41 40.64
C LYS A 7 50.68 25.64 40.22
N SER A 8 49.82 25.28 41.18
CA SER A 8 48.51 24.72 40.89
C SER A 8 47.57 25.82 40.37
N VAL A 9 46.89 25.54 39.26
CA VAL A 9 45.80 26.37 38.75
C VAL A 9 44.50 25.69 39.18
N THR A 10 43.66 26.42 39.92
CA THR A 10 42.32 25.94 40.30
C THR A 10 41.41 25.94 39.07
N PRO A 11 40.72 24.82 38.76
CA PRO A 11 39.78 24.78 37.64
C PRO A 11 38.59 25.69 37.91
N PHE A 12 38.12 26.37 36.87
CA PHE A 12 36.91 27.18 36.92
C PHE A 12 35.68 26.27 36.96
N ASP A 13 34.81 26.48 37.95
CA ASP A 13 33.62 25.66 38.15
C ASP A 13 32.48 26.23 37.31
N PHE A 14 32.24 25.63 36.14
CA PHE A 14 31.15 25.99 35.24
C PHE A 14 29.81 25.59 35.87
N ARG A 15 29.18 26.51 36.60
CA ARG A 15 27.77 26.37 36.99
C ARG A 15 26.90 26.71 35.77
N SER A 16 26.47 25.67 35.06
CA SER A 16 25.54 25.77 33.94
C SER A 16 24.19 26.30 34.42
N ASP A 17 23.79 27.49 33.95
CA ASP A 17 22.52 28.17 34.26
C ASP A 17 21.32 27.60 33.47
N PHE A 18 21.44 26.36 32.99
CA PHE A 18 20.36 25.64 32.34
C PHE A 18 19.62 24.80 33.40
N GLU A 19 18.66 25.43 34.08
CA GLU A 19 17.62 24.70 34.81
C GLU A 19 16.93 23.75 33.82
N GLN A 20 17.10 22.44 34.01
CA GLN A 20 16.32 21.44 33.30
C GLN A 20 14.87 21.57 33.78
N GLN A 21 14.03 22.27 33.01
CA GLN A 21 12.58 22.16 33.16
C GLN A 21 12.21 20.69 32.98
N SER A 22 12.05 20.00 34.10
CA SER A 22 11.48 18.66 34.13
C SER A 22 10.00 18.81 33.80
N THR A 23 9.66 18.76 32.51
CA THR A 23 8.31 18.37 32.10
C THR A 23 8.11 16.93 32.53
N GLU A 24 7.65 16.74 33.76
CA GLU A 24 7.04 15.46 34.14
C GLU A 24 5.92 15.19 33.13
N PRO A 25 5.87 13.99 32.52
CA PRO A 25 4.75 13.64 31.68
C PRO A 25 3.49 13.67 32.55
N ASP A 26 2.47 14.42 32.14
CA ASP A 26 1.16 14.44 32.77
C ASP A 26 0.69 13.00 32.97
N LYS A 27 0.68 12.52 34.22
CA LYS A 27 0.28 11.15 34.56
C LYS A 27 -1.24 11.07 34.49
N ILE A 28 -1.73 10.59 33.35
CA ILE A 28 -3.15 10.26 33.18
C ILE A 28 -3.48 9.11 34.14
N SER A 29 -4.27 9.40 35.16
CA SER A 29 -4.72 8.45 36.18
C SER A 29 -6.02 7.81 35.70
N LEU A 30 -5.93 6.68 35.01
CA LEU A 30 -7.11 5.90 34.57
C LEU A 30 -7.40 4.78 35.56
N THR A 31 -8.67 4.60 35.90
CA THR A 31 -9.12 3.40 36.61
C THR A 31 -9.02 2.18 35.69
N VAL A 32 -8.88 0.99 36.27
CA VAL A 32 -8.77 -0.27 35.50
C VAL A 32 -10.00 -0.48 34.58
N ALA A 33 -11.17 -0.01 35.00
CA ALA A 33 -12.40 -0.08 34.21
C ALA A 33 -12.36 0.87 32.98
N GLU A 34 -11.86 2.09 33.14
CA GLU A 34 -11.69 3.04 32.03
C GLU A 34 -10.62 2.56 31.04
N LEU A 35 -9.54 1.96 31.54
CA LEU A 35 -8.51 1.37 30.69
C LEU A 35 -9.07 0.20 29.85
N ALA A 36 -9.91 -0.65 30.44
CA ALA A 36 -10.57 -1.74 29.73
C ALA A 36 -11.55 -1.23 28.66
N GLY A 37 -12.30 -0.17 28.97
CA GLY A 37 -13.17 0.51 28.00
C GLY A 37 -12.40 1.08 26.81
N LEU A 38 -11.30 1.79 27.08
CA LEU A 38 -10.44 2.35 26.03
C LEU A 38 -9.79 1.26 25.16
N LEU A 39 -9.37 0.15 25.76
CA LEU A 39 -8.81 -1.00 25.03
C LEU A 39 -9.86 -1.65 24.11
N GLU A 40 -11.09 -1.79 24.57
CA GLU A 40 -12.18 -2.36 23.78
C GLU A 40 -12.57 -1.41 22.62
N ASP A 41 -12.69 -0.11 22.89
CA ASP A 41 -12.95 0.90 21.85
C ASP A 41 -11.82 0.97 20.83
N ALA A 42 -10.56 0.93 21.27
CA ALA A 42 -9.41 0.88 20.38
C ALA A 42 -9.43 -0.39 19.51
N ARG A 43 -9.73 -1.54 20.12
CA ARG A 43 -9.79 -2.82 19.41
C ARG A 43 -10.91 -2.84 18.37
N ARG A 44 -12.09 -2.33 18.71
CA ARG A 44 -13.22 -2.21 17.79
C ARG A 44 -12.91 -1.25 16.63
N THR A 45 -12.38 -0.07 16.95
CA THR A 45 -11.99 0.93 15.93
C THR A 45 -10.94 0.37 14.98
N THR A 46 -9.94 -0.34 15.50
CA THR A 46 -8.89 -0.97 14.69
C THR A 46 -9.47 -2.07 13.79
N ALA A 47 -10.42 -2.87 14.28
CA ALA A 47 -11.08 -3.90 13.50
C ALA A 47 -11.91 -3.31 12.34
N ASP A 48 -12.60 -2.19 12.59
CA ASP A 48 -13.38 -1.50 11.58
C ASP A 48 -12.48 -0.81 10.53
N MET A 49 -11.35 -0.23 10.95
CA MET A 49 -10.34 0.32 10.04
C MET A 49 -9.74 -0.77 9.14
N LEU A 50 -9.37 -1.91 9.71
CA LEU A 50 -8.78 -3.01 8.95
C LEU A 50 -9.75 -3.59 7.93
N ARG A 51 -11.04 -3.71 8.28
CA ARG A 51 -12.08 -4.10 7.32
C ARG A 51 -12.22 -3.11 6.18
N ASN A 52 -12.26 -1.81 6.48
CA ASN A 52 -12.35 -0.78 5.45
C ASN A 52 -11.13 -0.80 4.53
N GLU A 53 -9.92 -0.95 5.07
CA GLU A 53 -8.70 -1.10 4.26
C GLU A 53 -8.75 -2.33 3.37
N GLN A 54 -9.19 -3.47 3.87
CA GLN A 54 -9.35 -4.69 3.07
C GLN A 54 -10.36 -4.50 1.92
N VAL A 55 -11.51 -3.90 2.20
CA VAL A 55 -12.52 -3.59 1.19
C VAL A 55 -11.98 -2.61 0.14
N GLN A 56 -11.22 -1.60 0.58
CA GLN A 56 -10.60 -0.61 -0.31
C GLN A 56 -9.58 -1.29 -1.24
N GLN A 57 -8.68 -2.12 -0.69
CA GLN A 57 -7.68 -2.87 -1.46
C GLN A 57 -8.34 -3.82 -2.46
N GLN A 58 -9.41 -4.50 -2.08
CA GLN A 58 -10.15 -5.37 -2.98
C GLN A 58 -10.83 -4.57 -4.10
N ALA A 59 -11.44 -3.43 -3.78
CA ALA A 59 -12.06 -2.55 -4.78
C ALA A 59 -11.03 -1.99 -5.76
N ASP A 60 -9.84 -1.62 -5.29
CA ASP A 60 -8.76 -1.12 -6.14
C ASP A 60 -8.17 -2.22 -7.02
N ALA A 61 -8.01 -3.44 -6.50
CA ALA A 61 -7.63 -4.60 -7.31
C ALA A 61 -8.66 -4.91 -8.40
N MET A 62 -9.96 -4.82 -8.09
CA MET A 62 -11.04 -4.99 -9.07
C MET A 62 -11.02 -3.91 -10.15
N ARG A 63 -10.77 -2.65 -9.78
CA ARG A 63 -10.62 -1.54 -10.74
C ARG A 63 -9.42 -1.75 -11.66
N ALA A 64 -8.26 -2.11 -11.09
CA ALA A 64 -7.06 -2.38 -11.86
C ALA A 64 -7.27 -3.53 -12.86
N SER A 65 -7.90 -4.63 -12.43
CA SER A 65 -8.26 -5.74 -13.34
C SER A 65 -9.22 -5.29 -14.44
N SER A 66 -10.22 -4.46 -14.12
CA SER A 66 -11.18 -3.95 -15.09
C SER A 66 -10.52 -3.05 -16.15
N GLU A 67 -9.56 -2.22 -15.78
CA GLU A 67 -8.80 -1.39 -16.73
C GLU A 67 -7.86 -2.23 -17.60
N ALA A 68 -7.23 -3.26 -17.03
CA ALA A 68 -6.46 -4.23 -17.81
C ALA A 68 -7.34 -4.98 -18.83
N LEU A 69 -8.57 -5.34 -18.46
CA LEU A 69 -9.55 -5.97 -19.36
C LEU A 69 -9.90 -5.05 -20.55
N LYS A 70 -10.24 -3.78 -20.27
CA LYS A 70 -10.55 -2.81 -21.33
C LYS A 70 -9.39 -2.67 -22.31
N THR A 71 -8.17 -2.64 -21.79
CA THR A 71 -6.96 -2.53 -22.60
C THR A 71 -6.76 -3.78 -23.48
N ALA A 72 -6.90 -4.97 -22.90
CA ALA A 72 -6.79 -6.23 -23.65
C ALA A 72 -7.86 -6.33 -24.75
N LEU A 73 -9.11 -5.97 -24.45
CA LEU A 73 -10.19 -5.94 -25.44
C LEU A 73 -9.92 -4.94 -26.56
N ALA A 74 -9.39 -3.76 -26.25
CA ALA A 74 -9.01 -2.77 -27.26
C ALA A 74 -7.89 -3.30 -28.18
N GLN A 75 -6.90 -3.99 -27.63
CA GLN A 75 -5.83 -4.63 -28.41
C GLN A 75 -6.34 -5.74 -29.32
N ILE A 76 -7.30 -6.53 -28.85
CA ILE A 76 -7.97 -7.59 -29.64
C ILE A 76 -8.73 -6.96 -30.82
N VAL A 77 -9.45 -5.87 -30.60
CA VAL A 77 -10.16 -5.15 -31.67
C VAL A 77 -9.17 -4.58 -32.70
N GLN A 78 -8.10 -3.94 -32.25
CA GLN A 78 -7.05 -3.43 -33.15
C GLN A 78 -6.40 -4.55 -33.96
N LEU A 79 -6.15 -5.72 -33.36
CA LEU A 79 -5.62 -6.87 -34.08
C LEU A 79 -6.60 -7.36 -35.15
N ALA A 80 -7.90 -7.39 -34.86
CA ALA A 80 -8.92 -7.75 -35.84
C ALA A 80 -8.96 -6.75 -37.02
N GLU A 81 -8.87 -5.45 -36.76
CA GLU A 81 -8.80 -4.41 -37.81
C GLU A 81 -7.54 -4.54 -38.68
N LEU A 82 -6.39 -4.87 -38.07
CA LEU A 82 -5.14 -5.12 -38.80
C LEU A 82 -5.24 -6.38 -39.69
N LEU A 83 -5.90 -7.43 -39.21
CA LEU A 83 -6.13 -8.65 -40.00
C LEU A 83 -7.09 -8.42 -41.18
N GLU A 84 -8.08 -7.53 -41.01
CA GLU A 84 -9.02 -7.16 -42.06
C GLU A 84 -8.37 -6.32 -43.16
N THR A 85 -7.44 -5.43 -42.78
CA THR A 85 -6.73 -4.54 -43.73
C THR A 85 -5.51 -5.19 -44.37
N ALA A 86 -4.95 -6.22 -43.76
CA ALA A 86 -3.81 -6.95 -44.28
C ALA A 86 -4.19 -7.86 -45.47
N SER A 87 -3.32 -7.90 -46.48
CA SER A 87 -3.45 -8.74 -47.66
C SER A 87 -3.06 -10.19 -47.35
N PHE A 88 -3.93 -10.90 -46.64
CA PHE A 88 -3.90 -12.35 -46.46
C PHE A 88 -4.84 -13.05 -47.45
N SER A 89 -4.71 -14.37 -47.61
CA SER A 89 -5.78 -15.16 -48.22
C SER A 89 -6.99 -15.18 -47.28
N ASP A 90 -8.21 -15.22 -47.86
CA ASP A 90 -9.46 -15.17 -47.08
C ASP A 90 -9.54 -16.29 -46.02
N GLU A 91 -9.00 -17.47 -46.32
CA GLU A 91 -8.92 -18.62 -45.41
C GLU A 91 -8.07 -18.32 -44.15
N ILE A 92 -6.92 -17.67 -44.32
CA ILE A 92 -6.03 -17.30 -43.19
C ILE A 92 -6.66 -16.17 -42.36
N ARG A 93 -7.36 -15.24 -43.02
CA ARG A 93 -8.07 -14.15 -42.35
C ARG A 93 -9.20 -14.68 -41.47
N ASP A 94 -10.04 -15.58 -41.99
CA ASP A 94 -11.15 -16.16 -41.24
C ASP A 94 -10.66 -17.02 -40.05
N GLU A 95 -9.58 -17.78 -40.23
CA GLU A 95 -8.98 -18.55 -39.14
C GLU A 95 -8.40 -17.62 -38.06
N ALA A 96 -7.70 -16.56 -38.44
CA ALA A 96 -7.14 -15.59 -37.51
C ALA A 96 -8.24 -14.85 -36.72
N LEU A 97 -9.30 -14.37 -37.38
CA LEU A 97 -10.43 -13.73 -36.71
C LEU A 97 -11.16 -14.69 -35.76
N THR A 98 -11.30 -15.96 -36.14
CA THR A 98 -11.90 -16.99 -35.27
C THR A 98 -11.08 -17.21 -34.01
N ARG A 99 -9.74 -17.27 -34.13
CA ARG A 99 -8.82 -17.39 -33.00
C ARG A 99 -8.85 -16.16 -32.09
N VAL A 100 -8.90 -14.96 -32.66
CA VAL A 100 -9.02 -13.69 -31.89
C VAL A 100 -10.33 -13.65 -31.09
N ARG A 101 -11.45 -14.06 -31.70
CA ARG A 101 -12.75 -14.15 -31.00
C ARG A 101 -12.76 -15.19 -29.89
N ALA A 102 -12.14 -16.35 -30.11
CA ALA A 102 -12.01 -17.39 -29.10
C ALA A 102 -11.18 -16.91 -27.89
N LEU A 103 -10.05 -16.23 -28.15
CA LEU A 103 -9.19 -15.68 -27.11
C LEU A 103 -9.91 -14.57 -26.30
N ALA A 104 -10.69 -13.74 -26.99
CA ALA A 104 -11.53 -12.72 -26.35
C ALA A 104 -12.58 -13.34 -25.43
N ALA A 105 -13.24 -14.42 -25.87
CA ALA A 105 -14.22 -15.14 -25.07
C ALA A 105 -13.58 -15.78 -23.83
N GLU A 106 -12.41 -16.41 -23.99
CA GLU A 106 -11.66 -17.02 -22.89
C GLU A 106 -11.16 -15.98 -21.86
N LEU A 107 -10.72 -14.80 -22.32
CA LEU A 107 -10.35 -13.70 -21.43
C LEU A 107 -11.54 -13.18 -20.61
N ILE A 108 -12.72 -13.09 -21.22
CA ILE A 108 -13.96 -12.68 -20.54
C ILE A 108 -14.38 -13.75 -19.52
N ASP A 109 -14.31 -15.03 -19.88
CA ASP A 109 -14.74 -16.14 -19.03
C ASP A 109 -13.75 -16.43 -17.88
N GLY A 110 -12.45 -16.38 -18.15
CA GLY A 110 -11.38 -16.52 -17.15
C GLY A 110 -11.41 -15.43 -16.07
N GLN A 111 -11.95 -14.25 -16.38
CA GLN A 111 -12.20 -13.19 -15.40
C GLN A 111 -13.42 -13.46 -14.52
N GLY A 112 -14.40 -14.26 -14.97
CA GLY A 112 -15.51 -14.74 -14.14
C GLY A 112 -15.05 -15.54 -12.91
N ASN A 113 -13.88 -16.16 -13.02
CA ASN A 113 -13.26 -16.93 -11.93
C ASN A 113 -12.59 -16.04 -10.85
N LEU A 114 -12.30 -14.76 -11.15
CA LEU A 114 -11.74 -13.80 -10.18
C LEU A 114 -12.80 -13.18 -9.24
N PHE A 115 -14.08 -13.47 -9.50
CA PHE A 115 -15.21 -13.02 -8.65
C PHE A 115 -15.79 -14.14 -7.77
N HIS A 116 -15.21 -15.34 -7.79
CA HIS A 116 -15.58 -16.42 -6.87
C HIS A 116 -14.70 -16.35 -5.60
N PRO A 117 -15.31 -16.41 -4.39
CA PRO A 117 -14.62 -16.23 -3.12
C PRO A 117 -13.66 -17.37 -2.75
#